data_AF-A0A7S9RRH6-F1
#
_entry.id   AF-A0A7S9RRH6-F1
#
_cell.length_a   1.000
_cell.length_b   1.000
_cell.length_c   1.000
_cell.angle_alpha   90.00
_cell.angle_beta   90.00
_cell.angle_gamma   90.00
#
_symmetry.space_group_name_H-M   'P 1'
#
loop_
_entity.id
_entity.type
_entity.pdbx_description
1 polymer ?
#
loop_
_entity_poly.entity_id
_entity_poly.type
_entity_poly.pdbx_seq_one_letter_code
_entity_poly.pdbx_strand_id
1 'polypeptide(L)'
;MILAFKFDCFKDPAFLAPFLSSLAKDLKHSISCKDDQICLKVSGFAKELSTLADRASVILPYSLYIKHSEVDTADELDVAGEIKDIKFGTLSPSQAAAFLANGKAILNESGTLALSKFDGEITLDNFNEKLKTCLNLLKNGKSICVEQDENLYEISLVVKFDVNFLMPVNLKQLPKIFIAGDRAQIALASFEKPLLALKTTAIYRQNHEGTPLFFDVMAPNDLFLYALCEQLNKDGFSFLSVSVKEQKRALSRLALLENSALLSPFFYVKDEKFELSYLGEVALGLKFSKFSDDEICLLSKSSKTQLLFLPKFSSFEEIYELIGAEEGGERLLENFSKERALPSGKFSSNASFFSLFCIAGRLLGTSSDFKKAGENLLLMAADFSGQKGVRIDYKMKDDFGLDGVKFVKSIISFILAGAGEKNISFGCTESLAHFLSDFSYEKRDKFKIKNVTLSGDLFYNKVVSNLIKKHLNPNIKTNFDPGFGVEIKL
;
A
#
# COMPACT_ATOMS: atom_id res chain seq x y z
N MET A 1 -18.88 34.85 19.78
CA MET A 1 -17.61 34.10 19.92
C MET A 1 -17.26 33.53 18.55
N ILE A 2 -15.98 33.36 18.24
CA ILE A 2 -15.55 32.69 17.01
C ILE A 2 -14.68 31.51 17.38
N LEU A 3 -15.00 30.35 16.79
CA LEU A 3 -14.14 29.16 16.84
C LEU A 3 -13.48 28.94 15.50
N ALA A 4 -12.20 28.59 15.53
CA ALA A 4 -11.38 28.23 14.38
C ALA A 4 -11.05 26.74 14.43
N PHE A 5 -11.58 25.97 13.48
CA PHE A 5 -11.26 24.56 13.27
C PHE A 5 -10.18 24.48 12.20
N LYS A 6 -9.00 23.99 12.56
CA LYS A 6 -7.85 23.90 11.64
C LYS A 6 -7.49 22.45 11.39
N PHE A 7 -7.11 22.16 10.14
CA PHE A 7 -6.70 20.84 9.71
C PHE A 7 -5.42 20.94 8.87
N ASP A 8 -4.38 20.24 9.30
CA ASP A 8 -3.17 20.03 8.49
C ASP A 8 -3.33 18.73 7.71
N CYS A 9 -3.00 18.73 6.42
CA CYS A 9 -3.15 17.58 5.54
C CYS A 9 -1.84 17.19 4.85
N PHE A 10 -1.73 15.93 4.43
CA PHE A 10 -0.61 15.45 3.59
C PHE A 10 -0.79 15.73 2.09
N LYS A 11 -1.99 16.17 1.69
CA LYS A 11 -2.37 16.56 0.32
C LYS A 11 -3.11 17.88 0.38
N ASP A 12 -3.43 18.45 -0.79
CA ASP A 12 -4.23 19.66 -0.92
C ASP A 12 -5.46 19.60 0.01
N PRO A 13 -5.48 20.41 1.08
CA PRO A 13 -6.49 20.30 2.14
C PRO A 13 -7.87 20.81 1.67
N ALA A 14 -7.95 21.41 0.48
CA ALA A 14 -9.20 21.90 -0.09
C ALA A 14 -10.26 20.80 -0.26
N PHE A 15 -9.89 19.51 -0.28
CA PHE A 15 -10.87 18.41 -0.31
C PHE A 15 -11.85 18.40 0.88
N LEU A 16 -11.48 19.03 2.00
CA LEU A 16 -12.33 19.20 3.18
C LEU A 16 -13.33 20.36 3.04
N ALA A 17 -13.13 21.27 2.09
CA ALA A 17 -13.94 22.47 1.98
C ALA A 17 -15.46 22.21 1.81
N PRO A 18 -15.91 21.23 1.00
CA PRO A 18 -17.34 20.92 0.92
C PRO A 18 -17.93 20.43 2.26
N PHE A 19 -17.18 19.62 3.01
CA PHE A 19 -17.60 19.15 4.34
C PHE A 19 -17.71 20.31 5.34
N LEU A 20 -16.70 21.19 5.37
CA LEU A 20 -16.68 22.36 6.26
C LEU A 20 -17.80 23.35 5.92
N SER A 21 -18.07 23.56 4.64
CA SER A 21 -19.18 24.40 4.16
C SER A 21 -20.54 23.82 4.59
N SER A 22 -20.72 22.50 4.43
CA SER A 22 -21.93 21.80 4.87
C SER A 22 -22.14 21.85 6.39
N LEU A 23 -21.05 21.73 7.15
CA LEU A 23 -21.04 21.80 8.61
C LEU A 23 -21.49 23.19 9.12
N ALA A 24 -20.98 24.26 8.51
CA ALA A 24 -21.21 25.64 8.96
C ALA A 24 -22.33 26.39 8.21
N LYS A 25 -23.07 25.72 7.32
CA LYS A 25 -24.06 26.33 6.40
C LYS A 25 -25.08 27.29 7.05
N ASP A 26 -25.43 27.05 8.31
CA ASP A 26 -26.47 27.80 9.03
C ASP A 26 -25.90 28.95 9.88
N LEU A 27 -24.57 29.13 9.89
CA LEU A 27 -23.86 30.11 10.70
C LEU A 27 -22.97 31.01 9.85
N LYS A 28 -22.67 32.21 10.35
CA LYS A 28 -21.73 33.11 9.69
C LYS A 28 -20.31 32.53 9.81
N HIS A 29 -19.68 32.22 8.69
CA HIS A 29 -18.39 31.55 8.68
C HIS A 29 -17.47 32.06 7.55
N SER A 30 -16.19 31.73 7.66
CA SER A 30 -15.18 31.85 6.61
C SER A 30 -14.37 30.57 6.53
N ILE A 31 -13.98 30.16 5.33
CA ILE A 31 -13.03 29.06 5.12
C ILE A 31 -11.82 29.65 4.42
N SER A 32 -10.63 29.29 4.87
CA SER A 32 -9.37 29.69 4.27
C SER A 32 -8.48 28.46 4.07
N CYS A 33 -7.74 28.44 2.97
CA CYS A 33 -6.80 27.38 2.62
C CYS A 33 -5.44 28.02 2.36
N LYS A 34 -4.40 27.58 3.06
CA LYS A 34 -3.04 28.07 2.91
C LYS A 34 -2.06 26.92 3.08
N ASP A 35 -1.22 26.73 2.07
CA ASP A 35 -0.24 25.64 2.03
C ASP A 35 -0.93 24.28 2.28
N ASP A 36 -0.49 23.54 3.30
CA ASP A 36 -1.03 22.24 3.69
C ASP A 36 -2.15 22.33 4.74
N GLN A 37 -2.65 23.53 5.05
CA GLN A 37 -3.65 23.77 6.09
C GLN A 37 -4.96 24.34 5.53
N ILE A 38 -6.09 23.85 6.05
CA ILE A 38 -7.42 24.45 5.88
C ILE A 38 -8.01 24.85 7.23
N CYS A 39 -8.60 26.05 7.29
CA CYS A 39 -9.21 26.58 8.50
C CYS A 39 -10.67 26.99 8.22
N LEU A 40 -11.59 26.52 9.06
CA LEU A 40 -12.97 26.99 9.15
C LEU A 40 -13.10 27.88 10.39
N LYS A 41 -13.44 29.15 10.22
CA LYS A 41 -13.81 30.04 11.32
C LYS A 41 -15.33 30.25 11.34
N VAL A 42 -15.98 30.01 12.47
CA VAL A 42 -17.43 30.14 12.62
C VAL A 42 -17.76 31.08 13.76
N SER A 43 -18.61 32.07 13.48
CA SER A 43 -19.14 33.02 14.45
C SER A 43 -20.53 32.59 14.90
N GLY A 44 -20.75 32.52 16.21
CA GLY A 44 -22.05 32.19 16.78
C GLY A 44 -22.14 32.38 18.30
N PHE A 45 -23.32 32.08 18.84
CA PHE A 45 -23.53 31.94 20.28
C PHE A 45 -22.96 30.61 20.78
N ALA A 46 -22.60 30.53 22.06
CA ALA A 46 -21.95 29.35 22.65
C ALA A 46 -22.74 28.04 22.40
N LYS A 47 -24.08 28.08 22.47
CA LYS A 47 -24.93 26.92 22.21
C LYS A 47 -24.87 26.46 20.75
N GLU A 48 -24.86 27.40 19.79
CA GLU A 48 -24.78 27.08 18.36
C GLU A 48 -23.42 26.47 18.02
N LEU A 49 -22.35 27.03 18.57
CA LEU A 49 -20.99 26.53 18.37
C LEU A 49 -20.77 25.15 19.00
N SER A 50 -21.36 24.90 20.17
CA SER A 50 -21.38 23.56 20.78
C SER A 50 -22.10 22.55 19.89
N THR A 51 -23.28 22.90 19.37
CA THR A 51 -24.04 22.02 18.46
C THR A 51 -23.30 21.78 17.14
N LEU A 52 -22.57 22.77 16.64
CA LEU A 52 -21.71 22.59 15.46
C LEU A 52 -20.56 21.61 15.76
N ALA A 53 -19.90 21.76 16.91
CA ALA A 53 -18.84 20.84 17.33
C ALA A 53 -19.35 19.40 17.46
N ASP A 54 -20.54 19.20 18.03
CA ASP A 54 -21.18 17.88 18.15
C ASP A 54 -21.44 17.25 16.76
N ARG A 55 -21.93 18.07 15.81
CA ARG A 55 -22.19 17.65 14.42
C ARG A 55 -20.91 17.37 13.61
N ALA A 56 -19.78 17.95 13.98
CA ALA A 56 -18.53 17.79 13.25
C ALA A 56 -18.13 16.30 13.14
N SER A 57 -18.32 15.53 14.21
CA SER A 57 -18.05 14.09 14.24
C SER A 57 -18.88 13.25 13.25
N VAL A 58 -20.04 13.77 12.84
CA VAL A 58 -20.97 13.10 11.91
C VAL A 58 -20.69 13.47 10.46
N ILE A 59 -20.29 14.72 10.21
CA ILE A 59 -20.09 15.24 8.85
C ILE A 59 -18.65 15.07 8.38
N LEU A 60 -17.67 15.31 9.26
CA LEU A 60 -16.27 15.26 8.89
C LEU A 60 -15.84 13.81 8.66
N PRO A 61 -15.22 13.51 7.51
CA PRO A 61 -14.74 12.18 7.25
C PRO A 61 -13.49 11.86 8.08
N TYR A 62 -13.36 10.60 8.52
CA TYR A 62 -12.06 10.08 8.90
C TYR A 62 -11.22 9.87 7.63
N SER A 63 -10.26 10.76 7.38
CA SER A 63 -9.39 10.72 6.21
C SER A 63 -7.95 10.39 6.60
N LEU A 64 -7.32 9.51 5.83
CA LEU A 64 -5.91 9.15 5.95
C LEU A 64 -4.97 10.32 5.61
N TYR A 65 -5.47 11.36 4.94
CA TYR A 65 -4.68 12.54 4.60
C TYR A 65 -4.71 13.61 5.69
N ILE A 66 -5.58 13.53 6.69
CA ILE A 66 -5.57 14.48 7.82
C ILE A 66 -4.41 14.10 8.75
N LYS A 67 -3.44 15.00 8.87
CA LYS A 67 -2.25 14.86 9.71
C LYS A 67 -2.51 15.33 11.14
N HIS A 68 -3.23 16.45 11.28
CA HIS A 68 -3.53 17.06 12.56
C HIS A 68 -4.83 17.87 12.47
N SER A 69 -5.53 17.99 13.60
CA SER A 69 -6.71 18.83 13.74
C SER A 69 -6.73 19.51 15.10
N GLU A 70 -7.03 20.80 15.13
CA GLU A 70 -7.15 21.60 16.37
C GLU A 70 -8.34 22.56 16.31
N VAL A 71 -8.79 23.01 17.49
CA VAL A 71 -9.88 23.98 17.64
C VAL A 71 -9.45 25.09 18.59
N ASP A 72 -9.44 26.33 18.10
CA ASP A 72 -9.04 27.52 18.85
C ASP A 72 -10.14 28.59 18.88
N THR A 73 -9.99 29.57 19.76
CA THR A 73 -10.73 30.82 19.69
C THR A 73 -10.08 31.78 18.71
N ALA A 74 -10.88 32.53 17.95
CA ALA A 74 -10.40 33.59 17.07
C ALA A 74 -11.08 34.92 17.35
N ASP A 75 -10.41 36.02 17.02
CA ASP A 75 -10.94 37.38 17.21
C ASP A 75 -11.84 37.82 16.05
N GLU A 76 -11.50 37.40 14.82
CA GLU A 76 -12.20 37.78 13.60
C GLU A 76 -12.29 36.65 12.56
N LEU A 77 -13.29 36.75 11.68
CA LEU A 77 -13.43 35.91 10.49
C LEU A 77 -12.41 36.33 9.44
N ASP A 78 -11.99 35.38 8.59
CA ASP A 78 -11.10 35.68 7.49
C ASP A 78 -11.84 36.45 6.39
N VAL A 79 -11.08 37.28 5.66
CA VAL A 79 -11.56 37.87 4.40
C VAL A 79 -11.83 36.73 3.41
N ALA A 80 -12.96 36.77 2.73
CA ALA A 80 -13.34 35.75 1.77
C ALA A 80 -12.26 35.58 0.69
N GLY A 81 -11.58 34.43 0.70
CA GLY A 81 -10.71 33.98 -0.38
C GLY A 81 -11.49 33.08 -1.34
N GLU A 82 -11.05 32.99 -2.59
CA GLU A 82 -11.58 32.00 -3.52
C GLU A 82 -11.04 30.61 -3.14
N ILE A 83 -11.95 29.72 -2.74
CA ILE A 83 -11.66 28.29 -2.63
C ILE A 83 -12.17 27.63 -3.91
N LYS A 84 -11.33 26.80 -4.52
CA LYS A 84 -11.72 26.02 -5.70
C LYS A 84 -12.93 25.15 -5.35
N ASP A 85 -13.95 25.18 -6.21
CA ASP A 85 -15.05 24.22 -6.11
C ASP A 85 -14.48 22.81 -6.34
N ILE A 86 -14.72 21.90 -5.40
CA ILE A 86 -14.19 20.55 -5.41
C ILE A 86 -15.34 19.57 -5.41
N LYS A 87 -15.35 18.71 -6.44
CA LYS A 87 -16.24 17.56 -6.55
C LYS A 87 -15.49 16.29 -6.19
N PHE A 88 -16.07 15.48 -5.33
CA PHE A 88 -15.63 14.11 -5.07
C PHE A 88 -16.84 13.18 -5.20
N GLY A 89 -16.66 11.96 -5.67
CA GLY A 89 -17.73 10.96 -5.69
C GLY A 89 -17.50 9.80 -4.71
N THR A 90 -16.48 9.91 -3.87
CA THR A 90 -16.23 9.01 -2.74
C THR A 90 -17.37 9.07 -1.73
N LEU A 91 -17.67 7.93 -1.10
CA LEU A 91 -18.73 7.79 -0.10
C LEU A 91 -18.49 8.71 1.10
N SER A 92 -19.37 9.70 1.27
CA SER A 92 -19.37 10.58 2.45
C SER A 92 -20.05 9.94 3.66
N PRO A 93 -19.71 10.37 4.89
CA PRO A 93 -20.44 9.99 6.11
C PRO A 93 -21.95 10.27 6.01
N SER A 94 -22.35 11.44 5.49
CA SER A 94 -23.76 11.83 5.35
C SER A 94 -24.52 10.90 4.40
N GLN A 95 -23.93 10.54 3.27
CA GLN A 95 -24.53 9.58 2.33
C GLN A 95 -24.70 8.20 2.96
N ALA A 96 -23.65 7.69 3.61
CA ALA A 96 -23.69 6.39 4.26
C ALA A 96 -24.77 6.34 5.35
N ALA A 97 -24.85 7.39 6.19
CA ALA A 97 -25.83 7.50 7.26
C ALA A 97 -27.27 7.60 6.73
N ALA A 98 -27.51 8.43 5.70
CA ALA A 98 -28.84 8.56 5.10
C ALA A 98 -29.30 7.23 4.49
N PHE A 99 -28.45 6.57 3.71
CA PHE A 99 -28.79 5.30 3.07
C PHE A 99 -29.02 4.19 4.11
N LEU A 100 -28.20 4.13 5.16
CA LEU A 100 -28.38 3.15 6.23
C LEU A 100 -29.70 3.36 6.99
N ALA A 101 -30.09 4.61 7.25
CA ALA A 101 -31.27 4.93 8.03
C ALA A 101 -32.60 4.65 7.29
N ASN A 102 -32.66 4.91 5.98
CA ASN A 102 -33.93 4.87 5.24
C ASN A 102 -33.81 4.41 3.78
N GLY A 103 -32.64 3.94 3.35
CA GLY A 103 -32.41 3.47 1.97
C GLY A 103 -32.41 4.59 0.92
N LYS A 104 -32.36 5.87 1.32
CA LYS A 104 -32.40 7.00 0.40
C LYS A 104 -31.01 7.34 -0.11
N ALA A 105 -30.88 7.42 -1.44
CA ALA A 105 -29.71 7.99 -2.09
C ALA A 105 -29.76 9.52 -2.05
N ILE A 106 -28.65 10.16 -1.70
CA ILE A 106 -28.51 11.62 -1.64
C ILE A 106 -27.19 12.06 -2.27
N LEU A 107 -27.13 13.32 -2.69
CA LEU A 107 -25.86 13.94 -3.07
C LEU A 107 -24.99 14.13 -1.82
N ASN A 108 -23.67 14.02 -1.97
CA ASN A 108 -22.72 14.36 -0.92
C ASN A 108 -22.56 15.88 -0.77
N GLU A 109 -21.68 16.28 0.15
CA GLU A 109 -21.37 17.67 0.49
C GLU A 109 -20.79 18.45 -0.70
N SER A 110 -20.21 17.76 -1.69
CA SER A 110 -19.77 18.39 -2.95
C SER A 110 -20.86 18.41 -4.03
N GLY A 111 -22.03 17.83 -3.81
CA GLY A 111 -23.10 17.75 -4.81
C GLY A 111 -22.98 16.60 -5.82
N THR A 112 -22.19 15.57 -5.51
CA THR A 112 -22.01 14.37 -6.35
C THR A 112 -22.78 13.18 -5.76
N LEU A 113 -23.37 12.33 -6.60
CA LEU A 113 -24.08 11.12 -6.16
C LEU A 113 -23.12 9.93 -5.96
N ALA A 114 -22.43 9.53 -7.03
CA ALA A 114 -21.47 8.44 -7.06
C ALA A 114 -20.53 8.62 -8.27
N LEU A 115 -19.38 7.94 -8.28
CA LEU A 115 -18.52 7.84 -9.48
C LEU A 115 -18.93 6.66 -10.37
N SER A 116 -19.66 5.69 -9.81
CA SER A 116 -20.13 4.50 -10.52
C SER A 116 -21.02 4.83 -11.71
N LYS A 117 -20.80 4.11 -12.80
CA LYS A 117 -21.68 4.02 -13.97
C LYS A 117 -21.98 2.54 -14.25
N PHE A 118 -23.24 2.25 -14.55
CA PHE A 118 -23.73 0.92 -14.90
C PHE A 118 -24.77 1.09 -16.00
N ASP A 119 -24.48 0.65 -17.21
CA ASP A 119 -25.31 0.92 -18.40
C ASP A 119 -25.66 2.43 -18.51
N GLY A 120 -24.64 3.28 -18.42
CA GLY A 120 -24.77 4.75 -18.38
C GLY A 120 -24.68 5.34 -16.96
N GLU A 121 -24.94 6.64 -16.87
CA GLU A 121 -24.80 7.40 -15.61
C GLU A 121 -25.85 7.02 -14.57
N ILE A 122 -25.43 7.07 -13.31
CA ILE A 122 -26.30 6.84 -12.15
C ILE A 122 -26.75 8.20 -11.61
N THR A 123 -28.06 8.43 -11.65
CA THR A 123 -28.73 9.65 -11.17
C THR A 123 -29.69 9.30 -10.04
N LEU A 124 -30.21 10.30 -9.33
CA LEU A 124 -31.21 10.07 -8.28
C LEU A 124 -32.46 9.36 -8.81
N ASP A 125 -32.88 9.68 -10.04
CA ASP A 125 -34.10 9.16 -10.64
C ASP A 125 -33.96 7.67 -11.02
N ASN A 126 -32.77 7.26 -11.48
CA ASN A 126 -32.53 5.88 -11.94
C ASN A 126 -31.79 5.00 -10.92
N PHE A 127 -31.37 5.55 -9.78
CA PHE A 127 -30.53 4.86 -8.79
C PHE A 127 -31.11 3.51 -8.36
N ASN A 128 -32.37 3.51 -7.93
CA ASN A 128 -33.03 2.31 -7.40
C ASN A 128 -33.28 1.26 -8.48
N GLU A 129 -33.60 1.68 -9.71
CA GLU A 129 -33.79 0.79 -10.84
C GLU A 129 -32.48 0.07 -11.18
N LYS A 130 -31.39 0.83 -11.36
CA LYS A 130 -30.06 0.27 -11.65
C LYS A 130 -29.57 -0.63 -10.53
N LEU A 131 -29.73 -0.21 -9.28
CA LEU A 131 -29.39 -1.02 -8.10
C LEU A 131 -30.12 -2.37 -8.11
N LYS A 132 -31.43 -2.36 -8.35
CA LYS A 132 -32.25 -3.57 -8.43
C LYS A 132 -31.82 -4.49 -9.58
N THR A 133 -31.49 -3.91 -10.73
CA THR A 133 -30.97 -4.67 -11.89
C THR A 133 -29.65 -5.35 -11.56
N CYS A 134 -28.68 -4.63 -10.98
CA CYS A 134 -27.40 -5.21 -10.55
C CYS A 134 -27.60 -6.34 -9.53
N LEU A 135 -28.45 -6.13 -8.53
CA LEU A 135 -28.77 -7.14 -7.52
C LEU A 135 -29.35 -8.41 -8.15
N ASN A 136 -30.29 -8.26 -9.08
CA ASN A 136 -30.90 -9.40 -9.77
C ASN A 136 -29.89 -10.16 -10.63
N LEU A 137 -29.02 -9.47 -11.37
CA LEU A 137 -27.98 -10.10 -12.16
C LEU A 137 -27.03 -10.90 -11.28
N LEU A 138 -26.50 -10.28 -10.23
CA LEU A 138 -25.60 -10.90 -9.28
C LEU A 138 -26.24 -12.13 -8.63
N LYS A 139 -27.44 -12.01 -8.06
CA LYS A 139 -28.15 -13.11 -7.38
C LYS A 139 -28.47 -14.28 -8.32
N ASN A 140 -28.61 -14.02 -9.62
CA ASN A 140 -28.76 -15.05 -10.65
C ASN A 140 -27.41 -15.63 -11.14
N GLY A 141 -26.31 -15.37 -10.43
CA GLY A 141 -24.99 -15.91 -10.73
C GLY A 141 -24.24 -15.21 -11.87
N LYS A 142 -24.78 -14.10 -12.40
CA LYS A 142 -24.11 -13.32 -13.46
C LYS A 142 -23.14 -12.29 -12.83
N SER A 143 -22.11 -11.90 -13.58
CA SER A 143 -21.31 -10.74 -13.25
C SER A 143 -21.97 -9.44 -13.72
N ILE A 144 -21.54 -8.31 -13.15
CA ILE A 144 -21.90 -6.96 -13.61
C ILE A 144 -20.62 -6.20 -13.94
N CYS A 145 -20.69 -5.27 -14.89
CA CYS A 145 -19.59 -4.37 -15.21
C CYS A 145 -19.93 -2.96 -14.72
N VAL A 146 -19.09 -2.41 -13.84
CA VAL A 146 -19.27 -1.06 -13.27
C VAL A 146 -18.03 -0.24 -13.61
N GLU A 147 -18.23 0.89 -14.27
CA GLU A 147 -17.17 1.88 -14.41
C GLU A 147 -17.13 2.75 -13.16
N GLN A 148 -15.93 3.07 -12.67
CA GLN A 148 -15.75 3.99 -11.57
C GLN A 148 -14.37 4.63 -11.66
N ASP A 149 -14.30 5.95 -11.52
CA ASP A 149 -13.05 6.73 -11.56
C ASP A 149 -12.17 6.38 -12.77
N GLU A 150 -12.79 6.32 -13.96
CA GLU A 150 -12.15 5.94 -15.24
C GLU A 150 -11.62 4.49 -15.29
N ASN A 151 -11.88 3.66 -14.27
CA ASN A 151 -11.57 2.23 -14.26
C ASN A 151 -12.84 1.41 -14.56
N LEU A 152 -12.67 0.22 -15.13
CA LEU A 152 -13.76 -0.72 -15.40
C LEU A 152 -13.59 -1.98 -14.54
N TYR A 153 -14.60 -2.29 -13.73
CA TYR A 153 -14.63 -3.43 -12.83
C TYR A 153 -15.67 -4.45 -13.28
N GLU A 154 -15.28 -5.73 -13.34
CA GLU A 154 -16.21 -6.85 -13.37
C GLU A 154 -16.41 -7.37 -11.94
N ILE A 155 -17.65 -7.42 -11.48
CA ILE A 155 -18.01 -7.80 -10.11
C ILE A 155 -18.89 -9.06 -10.15
N SER A 156 -18.61 -10.02 -9.28
CA SER A 156 -19.42 -11.24 -9.11
C SER A 156 -19.59 -11.64 -7.65
N LEU A 157 -20.65 -12.40 -7.33
CA LEU A 157 -20.96 -12.82 -5.96
C LEU A 157 -20.13 -14.01 -5.45
N VAL A 158 -19.62 -14.85 -6.35
CA VAL A 158 -18.84 -16.03 -5.96
C VAL A 158 -17.45 -15.57 -5.56
N VAL A 159 -17.00 -15.95 -4.35
CA VAL A 159 -15.63 -15.67 -3.89
C VAL A 159 -14.63 -16.43 -4.73
N LYS A 160 -13.68 -15.71 -5.31
CA LYS A 160 -12.60 -16.25 -6.14
C LYS A 160 -11.29 -15.54 -5.82
N PHE A 161 -10.17 -16.19 -6.11
CA PHE A 161 -8.82 -15.65 -5.91
C PHE A 161 -8.02 -15.50 -7.21
N ASP A 162 -8.63 -15.80 -8.36
CA ASP A 162 -8.13 -15.49 -9.71
C ASP A 162 -8.57 -14.09 -10.19
N VAL A 163 -9.02 -13.25 -9.26
CA VAL A 163 -9.44 -11.86 -9.47
C VAL A 163 -8.45 -10.90 -8.83
N ASN A 164 -8.67 -9.59 -8.93
CA ASN A 164 -7.73 -8.61 -8.40
C ASN A 164 -7.90 -8.37 -6.90
N PHE A 165 -9.13 -8.23 -6.41
CA PHE A 165 -9.39 -8.05 -4.98
C PHE A 165 -10.78 -8.53 -4.56
N LEU A 166 -10.97 -8.75 -3.27
CA LEU A 166 -12.28 -8.97 -2.67
C LEU A 166 -12.83 -7.68 -2.07
N MET A 167 -14.13 -7.44 -2.26
CA MET A 167 -14.86 -6.36 -1.62
C MET A 167 -15.80 -6.92 -0.56
N PRO A 168 -15.58 -6.63 0.75
CA PRO A 168 -16.49 -7.08 1.78
C PRO A 168 -17.82 -6.32 1.66
N VAL A 169 -18.95 -7.03 1.74
CA VAL A 169 -20.26 -6.36 1.72
C VAL A 169 -20.51 -5.54 2.99
N ASN A 170 -19.80 -5.87 4.06
CA ASN A 170 -19.72 -5.10 5.29
C ASN A 170 -18.37 -5.43 5.96
N LEU A 171 -17.72 -4.45 6.60
CA LEU A 171 -16.42 -4.70 7.25
C LEU A 171 -16.48 -5.78 8.33
N LYS A 172 -17.65 -6.01 8.96
CA LYS A 172 -17.87 -7.10 9.91
C LYS A 172 -17.73 -8.50 9.28
N GLN A 173 -17.78 -8.60 7.94
CA GLN A 173 -17.58 -9.86 7.22
C GLN A 173 -16.10 -10.21 7.02
N LEU A 174 -15.18 -9.24 7.18
CA LEU A 174 -13.74 -9.43 6.97
C LEU A 174 -13.18 -10.67 7.69
N PRO A 175 -13.47 -10.91 8.99
CA PRO A 175 -12.89 -12.02 9.74
C PRO A 175 -13.25 -13.41 9.21
N LYS A 176 -14.26 -13.53 8.32
CA LYS A 176 -14.62 -14.81 7.70
C LYS A 176 -13.50 -15.36 6.80
N ILE A 177 -12.73 -14.48 6.16
CA ILE A 177 -11.64 -14.86 5.24
C ILE A 177 -10.29 -14.34 5.74
N PHE A 178 -10.25 -13.15 6.36
CA PHE A 178 -9.02 -12.41 6.61
C PHE A 178 -8.73 -12.18 8.09
N ILE A 179 -7.44 -12.08 8.42
CA ILE A 179 -6.96 -11.57 9.69
C ILE A 179 -6.89 -10.04 9.57
N ALA A 180 -7.90 -9.35 10.09
CA ALA A 180 -8.05 -7.90 10.01
C ALA A 180 -8.25 -7.29 11.41
N GLY A 181 -7.16 -6.83 12.03
CA GLY A 181 -7.22 -6.08 13.28
C GLY A 181 -7.75 -4.65 13.08
N ASP A 182 -7.91 -3.91 14.17
CA ASP A 182 -8.56 -2.60 14.19
C ASP A 182 -7.92 -1.61 13.19
N ARG A 183 -6.59 -1.57 13.10
CA ARG A 183 -5.88 -0.70 12.14
C ARG A 183 -6.27 -0.96 10.69
N ALA A 184 -6.48 -2.21 10.31
CA ALA A 184 -6.92 -2.56 8.95
C ALA A 184 -8.39 -2.20 8.72
N GLN A 185 -9.25 -2.42 9.71
CA GLN A 185 -10.67 -2.08 9.60
C GLN A 185 -10.88 -0.55 9.55
N ILE A 186 -10.17 0.20 10.39
CA ILE A 186 -10.17 1.67 10.40
C ILE A 186 -9.68 2.21 9.05
N ALA A 187 -8.59 1.64 8.51
CA ALA A 187 -8.11 2.02 7.18
C ALA A 187 -9.14 1.74 6.10
N LEU A 188 -9.75 0.55 6.06
CA LEU A 188 -10.83 0.23 5.11
C LEU A 188 -12.10 1.06 5.33
N ALA A 189 -12.32 1.63 6.52
CA ALA A 189 -13.43 2.53 6.81
C ALA A 189 -13.13 3.99 6.47
N SER A 190 -11.86 4.37 6.28
CA SER A 190 -11.44 5.73 5.94
C SER A 190 -12.06 6.25 4.66
N PHE A 191 -12.11 7.57 4.50
CA PHE A 191 -12.68 8.21 3.32
C PHE A 191 -12.06 7.67 2.03
N GLU A 192 -10.75 7.47 1.99
CA GLU A 192 -10.01 7.04 0.81
C GLU A 192 -10.31 5.58 0.40
N LYS A 193 -10.79 4.74 1.34
CA LYS A 193 -11.10 3.32 1.12
C LYS A 193 -9.97 2.58 0.39
N PRO A 194 -8.74 2.58 0.93
CA PRO A 194 -7.57 2.06 0.23
C PRO A 194 -7.63 0.54 0.04
N LEU A 195 -6.84 0.08 -0.92
CA LEU A 195 -6.54 -1.32 -1.16
C LEU A 195 -5.53 -1.83 -0.10
N LEU A 196 -5.83 -2.96 0.53
CA LEU A 196 -5.00 -3.57 1.56
C LEU A 196 -4.73 -5.04 1.26
N ALA A 197 -3.47 -5.46 1.31
CA ALA A 197 -3.08 -6.87 1.26
C ALA A 197 -3.24 -7.49 2.66
N LEU A 198 -4.29 -8.29 2.86
CA LEU A 198 -4.60 -8.91 4.15
C LEU A 198 -4.28 -10.41 4.14
N LYS A 199 -3.80 -10.90 5.28
CA LYS A 199 -3.51 -12.34 5.46
C LYS A 199 -4.82 -13.10 5.55
N THR A 200 -4.99 -14.18 4.81
CA THR A 200 -6.15 -15.07 4.97
C THR A 200 -6.04 -15.85 6.29
N THR A 201 -7.14 -16.34 6.84
CA THR A 201 -7.09 -17.18 8.05
C THR A 201 -6.59 -18.59 7.72
N ALA A 202 -5.92 -19.24 8.66
CA ALA A 202 -5.45 -20.61 8.47
C ALA A 202 -6.63 -21.58 8.24
N ILE A 203 -7.72 -21.40 8.99
CA ILE A 203 -8.95 -22.20 8.89
C ILE A 203 -9.55 -22.06 7.48
N TYR A 204 -9.64 -20.84 6.95
CA TYR A 204 -10.19 -20.64 5.62
C TYR A 204 -9.34 -21.34 4.55
N ARG A 205 -8.01 -21.22 4.61
CA ARG A 205 -7.10 -21.92 3.69
C ARG A 205 -7.17 -23.45 3.78
N GLN A 206 -7.39 -23.99 4.97
CA GLN A 206 -7.57 -25.45 5.16
C GLN A 206 -8.85 -25.95 4.48
N ASN A 207 -9.92 -25.15 4.52
CA ASN A 207 -11.21 -25.52 3.94
C ASN A 207 -11.34 -25.19 2.44
N HIS A 208 -10.46 -24.34 1.90
CA HIS A 208 -10.52 -23.87 0.52
C HIS A 208 -9.13 -23.96 -0.10
N GLU A 209 -8.87 -25.08 -0.77
CA GLU A 209 -7.63 -25.32 -1.49
C GLU A 209 -7.35 -24.21 -2.52
N GLY A 210 -6.08 -23.84 -2.70
CA GLY A 210 -5.67 -22.78 -3.61
C GLY A 210 -5.86 -21.35 -3.07
N THR A 211 -6.41 -21.18 -1.86
CA THR A 211 -6.50 -19.85 -1.24
C THR A 211 -5.10 -19.27 -0.96
N PRO A 212 -4.80 -18.04 -1.44
CA PRO A 212 -3.50 -17.42 -1.23
C PRO A 212 -3.30 -17.00 0.23
N LEU A 213 -2.04 -16.93 0.68
CA LEU A 213 -1.69 -16.53 2.04
C LEU A 213 -2.10 -15.08 2.33
N PHE A 214 -1.91 -14.19 1.35
CA PHE A 214 -2.34 -12.80 1.37
C PHE A 214 -3.18 -12.53 0.14
N PHE A 215 -4.20 -11.68 0.27
CA PHE A 215 -4.99 -11.22 -0.86
C PHE A 215 -5.44 -9.78 -0.65
N ASP A 216 -5.64 -9.08 -1.76
CA ASP A 216 -6.04 -7.68 -1.72
C ASP A 216 -7.53 -7.53 -1.41
N VAL A 217 -7.83 -6.53 -0.59
CA VAL A 217 -9.18 -6.20 -0.12
C VAL A 217 -9.41 -4.70 -0.22
N MET A 218 -10.58 -4.29 -0.70
CA MET A 218 -11.00 -2.89 -0.78
C MET A 218 -12.48 -2.78 -0.41
N ALA A 219 -12.81 -1.82 0.44
CA ALA A 219 -14.20 -1.54 0.82
C ALA A 219 -14.93 -0.75 -0.29
N PRO A 220 -16.29 -0.81 -0.36
CA PRO A 220 -17.04 0.01 -1.30
C PRO A 220 -16.74 1.50 -1.06
N ASN A 221 -16.37 2.19 -2.12
CA ASN A 221 -15.78 3.53 -2.09
C ASN A 221 -16.71 4.64 -2.62
N ASP A 222 -17.87 4.31 -3.17
CA ASP A 222 -18.93 5.28 -3.48
C ASP A 222 -20.31 4.78 -2.99
N LEU A 223 -21.32 5.65 -3.11
CA LEU A 223 -22.67 5.36 -2.65
C LEU A 223 -23.34 4.19 -3.39
N PHE A 224 -23.10 4.03 -4.68
CA PHE A 224 -23.78 2.98 -5.44
C PHE A 224 -23.26 1.59 -5.07
N LEU A 225 -21.93 1.43 -5.00
CA LEU A 225 -21.33 0.18 -4.54
C LEU A 225 -21.65 -0.10 -3.08
N TYR A 226 -21.66 0.93 -2.23
CA TYR A 226 -22.08 0.78 -0.83
C TYR A 226 -23.52 0.30 -0.71
N ALA A 227 -24.45 0.88 -1.48
CA ALA A 227 -25.84 0.46 -1.50
C ALA A 227 -26.02 -0.99 -1.98
N LEU A 228 -25.27 -1.39 -3.01
CA LEU A 228 -25.23 -2.76 -3.52
C LEU A 228 -24.76 -3.73 -2.42
N CYS A 229 -23.64 -3.43 -1.78
CA CYS A 229 -23.10 -4.20 -0.67
C CYS A 229 -24.08 -4.30 0.51
N GLU A 230 -24.69 -3.19 0.93
CA GLU A 230 -25.61 -3.18 2.07
C GLU A 230 -26.87 -4.04 1.84
N GLN A 231 -27.42 -4.03 0.62
CA GLN A 231 -28.54 -4.91 0.27
C GLN A 231 -28.11 -6.39 0.26
N LEU A 232 -26.96 -6.71 -0.35
CA LEU A 232 -26.43 -8.09 -0.36
C LEU A 232 -26.06 -8.60 1.04
N ASN A 233 -25.61 -7.73 1.93
CA ASN A 233 -25.35 -8.07 3.33
C ASN A 233 -26.64 -8.50 4.04
N LYS A 234 -27.78 -7.85 3.77
CA LYS A 234 -29.10 -8.26 4.30
C LYS A 234 -29.54 -9.63 3.78
N ASP A 235 -29.11 -9.98 2.58
CA ASP A 235 -29.36 -11.31 1.98
C ASP A 235 -28.36 -12.38 2.45
N GLY A 236 -27.44 -12.05 3.36
CA GLY A 236 -26.49 -13.02 3.96
C GLY A 236 -25.19 -13.23 3.18
N PHE A 237 -24.94 -12.48 2.11
CA PHE A 237 -23.65 -12.52 1.41
C PHE A 237 -22.54 -11.91 2.25
N SER A 238 -21.28 -12.23 1.91
CA SER A 238 -20.12 -11.80 2.71
C SER A 238 -19.11 -10.97 1.91
N PHE A 239 -18.87 -11.35 0.65
CA PHE A 239 -17.89 -10.70 -0.22
C PHE A 239 -18.37 -10.68 -1.66
N LEU A 240 -17.80 -9.75 -2.42
CA LEU A 240 -17.83 -9.68 -3.87
C LEU A 240 -16.42 -9.91 -4.39
N SER A 241 -16.30 -10.63 -5.50
CA SER A 241 -15.06 -10.79 -6.26
C SER A 241 -14.98 -9.72 -7.33
N VAL A 242 -13.86 -8.99 -7.40
CA VAL A 242 -13.69 -7.87 -8.31
C VAL A 242 -12.46 -8.06 -9.20
N SER A 243 -12.69 -8.07 -10.50
CA SER A 243 -11.66 -8.06 -11.54
C SER A 243 -11.58 -6.69 -12.18
N VAL A 244 -10.38 -6.13 -12.28
CA VAL A 244 -10.09 -4.87 -12.97
C VAL A 244 -9.89 -5.19 -14.45
N LYS A 245 -10.84 -4.81 -15.29
CA LYS A 245 -10.78 -5.02 -16.75
C LYS A 245 -10.01 -3.93 -17.45
N GLU A 246 -10.20 -2.68 -17.01
CA GLU A 246 -9.43 -1.53 -17.47
C GLU A 246 -9.05 -0.68 -16.26
N GLN A 247 -7.82 -0.18 -16.25
CA GLN A 247 -7.34 0.71 -15.19
C GLN A 247 -6.63 1.94 -15.79
N LYS A 248 -7.31 3.08 -15.79
CA LYS A 248 -6.77 4.37 -16.25
C LYS A 248 -6.26 5.22 -15.09
N ARG A 249 -6.87 5.08 -13.90
CA ARG A 249 -6.47 5.77 -12.67
C ARG A 249 -5.86 4.82 -11.64
N ALA A 250 -4.92 5.34 -10.86
CA ALA A 250 -4.28 4.59 -9.80
C ALA A 250 -5.26 4.32 -8.67
N LEU A 251 -5.26 3.10 -8.13
CA LEU A 251 -5.88 2.85 -6.83
C LEU A 251 -4.97 3.38 -5.73
N SER A 252 -5.53 3.73 -4.57
CA SER A 252 -4.72 4.02 -3.39
C SER A 252 -4.43 2.72 -2.64
N ARG A 253 -3.17 2.28 -2.56
CA ARG A 253 -2.74 1.10 -1.80
C ARG A 253 -2.16 1.54 -0.47
N LEU A 254 -2.58 0.88 0.62
CA LEU A 254 -2.06 1.13 1.96
C LEU A 254 -1.26 -0.07 2.47
N ALA A 255 0.03 0.14 2.73
CA ALA A 255 0.86 -0.81 3.47
C ALA A 255 0.87 -0.44 4.95
N LEU A 256 0.27 -1.28 5.79
CA LEU A 256 0.30 -1.12 7.25
C LEU A 256 1.66 -1.59 7.80
N LEU A 257 2.46 -0.65 8.30
CA LEU A 257 3.76 -0.87 8.91
C LEU A 257 3.62 -0.95 10.43
N GLU A 258 4.68 -1.30 11.16
CA GLU A 258 4.62 -1.42 12.62
C GLU A 258 4.18 -0.11 13.30
N ASN A 259 4.82 1.02 12.96
CA ASN A 259 4.60 2.32 13.62
C ASN A 259 4.03 3.41 12.69
N SER A 260 3.65 3.04 11.46
CA SER A 260 3.13 3.97 10.46
C SER A 260 2.29 3.21 9.43
N ALA A 261 1.78 3.91 8.43
CA ALA A 261 1.29 3.31 7.20
C ALA A 261 1.80 4.10 6.00
N LEU A 262 1.97 3.42 4.87
CA LEU A 262 2.40 4.02 3.62
C LEU A 262 1.24 3.94 2.62
N LEU A 263 0.76 5.10 2.17
CA LEU A 263 -0.30 5.22 1.18
C LEU A 263 0.31 5.66 -0.16
N SER A 264 0.16 4.85 -1.19
CA SER A 264 0.75 5.08 -2.50
C SER A 264 -0.26 4.87 -3.64
N PRO A 265 -0.04 5.45 -4.83
CA PRO A 265 -0.73 5.00 -6.03
C PRO A 265 -0.39 3.52 -6.31
N PHE A 266 -1.30 2.82 -6.99
CA PHE A 266 -1.11 1.43 -7.38
C PHE A 266 -1.85 1.06 -8.67
N PHE A 267 -1.17 0.30 -9.53
CA PHE A 267 -1.76 -0.33 -10.71
C PHE A 267 -1.57 -1.85 -10.71
N TYR A 268 -2.63 -2.57 -11.10
CA TYR A 268 -2.53 -4.02 -11.39
C TYR A 268 -1.99 -4.29 -12.81
N VAL A 269 -2.27 -3.37 -13.74
CA VAL A 269 -2.08 -3.60 -15.19
C VAL A 269 -0.76 -3.07 -15.75
N LYS A 270 0.02 -2.34 -14.95
CA LYS A 270 1.31 -1.81 -15.36
C LYS A 270 2.28 -1.71 -14.19
N ASP A 271 3.57 -1.88 -14.49
CA ASP A 271 4.64 -1.68 -13.53
C ASP A 271 4.81 -0.17 -13.26
N GLU A 272 4.70 0.23 -11.98
CA GLU A 272 4.90 1.61 -11.58
C GLU A 272 6.39 1.98 -11.60
N LYS A 273 6.71 3.04 -12.32
CA LYS A 273 8.06 3.63 -12.29
C LYS A 273 8.06 4.73 -11.24
N PHE A 274 8.61 4.41 -10.08
CA PHE A 274 8.90 5.39 -9.06
C PHE A 274 10.26 6.04 -9.35
N GLU A 275 10.31 7.36 -9.26
CA GLU A 275 11.56 8.11 -9.32
C GLU A 275 11.95 8.55 -7.91
N LEU A 276 13.23 8.86 -7.73
CA LEU A 276 13.72 9.53 -6.53
C LEU A 276 13.63 11.03 -6.78
N SER A 277 12.70 11.69 -6.11
CA SER A 277 12.48 13.13 -6.22
C SER A 277 13.05 13.79 -4.95
N TYR A 278 14.20 14.45 -5.09
CA TYR A 278 14.86 15.04 -3.93
C TYR A 278 15.36 16.45 -4.19
N LEU A 279 14.81 17.41 -3.43
CA LEU A 279 15.06 18.85 -3.57
C LEU A 279 15.86 19.45 -2.39
N GLY A 280 16.35 18.61 -1.47
CA GLY A 280 17.00 19.02 -0.21
C GLY A 280 18.54 18.93 -0.19
N GLU A 281 19.12 18.79 1.02
CA GLU A 281 20.56 18.56 1.26
C GLU A 281 20.99 17.11 0.96
N VAL A 282 22.28 16.84 0.77
CA VAL A 282 22.79 15.51 0.37
C VAL A 282 22.14 14.33 1.12
N ALA A 283 21.51 13.43 0.35
CA ALA A 283 20.71 12.31 0.84
C ALA A 283 21.17 10.97 0.25
N LEU A 284 20.90 9.86 0.95
CA LEU A 284 21.01 8.51 0.40
C LEU A 284 19.64 8.11 -0.16
N GLY A 285 19.54 7.95 -1.47
CA GLY A 285 18.36 7.41 -2.13
C GLY A 285 18.44 5.89 -2.23
N LEU A 286 17.42 5.20 -1.74
CA LEU A 286 17.25 3.75 -1.85
C LEU A 286 15.96 3.48 -2.62
N LYS A 287 16.09 3.19 -3.91
CA LYS A 287 14.97 2.76 -4.75
C LYS A 287 15.06 1.27 -5.03
N PHE A 288 14.12 0.49 -4.50
CA PHE A 288 14.08 -0.96 -4.68
C PHE A 288 12.86 -1.38 -5.48
N SER A 289 13.08 -2.12 -6.56
CA SER A 289 12.03 -2.50 -7.49
C SER A 289 11.98 -4.00 -7.76
N LYS A 290 10.78 -4.50 -8.02
CA LYS A 290 10.60 -5.86 -8.55
C LYS A 290 10.74 -5.93 -10.07
N PHE A 291 10.61 -4.78 -10.75
CA PHE A 291 10.44 -4.70 -12.20
C PHE A 291 11.56 -3.93 -12.91
N SER A 292 12.42 -3.22 -12.17
CA SER A 292 13.56 -2.48 -12.71
C SER A 292 14.84 -2.71 -11.91
N ASP A 293 15.97 -2.19 -12.38
CA ASP A 293 17.20 -2.15 -11.62
C ASP A 293 17.03 -1.27 -10.37
N ASP A 294 17.66 -1.66 -9.26
CA ASP A 294 17.64 -0.86 -8.04
C ASP A 294 18.60 0.32 -8.16
N GLU A 295 18.22 1.43 -7.54
CA GLU A 295 19.04 2.64 -7.51
C GLU A 295 19.42 2.93 -6.06
N ILE A 296 20.70 2.78 -5.76
CA ILE A 296 21.29 3.13 -4.47
C ILE A 296 22.23 4.28 -4.74
N CYS A 297 21.75 5.50 -4.48
CA CYS A 297 22.37 6.71 -5.00
C CYS A 297 22.67 7.73 -3.90
N LEU A 298 23.73 8.51 -4.09
CA LEU A 298 23.84 9.82 -3.49
C LEU A 298 22.95 10.78 -4.27
N LEU A 299 22.04 11.45 -3.57
CA LEU A 299 21.16 12.47 -4.11
C LEU A 299 21.64 13.84 -3.63
N SER A 300 21.76 14.79 -4.55
CA SER A 300 21.96 16.20 -4.26
C SER A 300 20.97 17.03 -5.07
N LYS A 301 20.91 18.35 -4.81
CA LYS A 301 19.99 19.26 -5.53
C LYS A 301 20.14 19.20 -7.06
N SER A 302 21.33 18.88 -7.56
CA SER A 302 21.66 18.97 -8.99
C SER A 302 22.23 17.66 -9.56
N SER A 303 22.40 16.62 -8.74
CA SER A 303 23.02 15.39 -9.21
C SER A 303 22.49 14.15 -8.49
N LYS A 304 22.59 13.04 -9.21
CA LYS A 304 22.33 11.70 -8.73
C LYS A 304 23.52 10.82 -9.12
N THR A 305 24.13 10.16 -8.14
CA THR A 305 25.32 9.34 -8.36
C THR A 305 25.13 7.98 -7.72
N GLN A 306 25.21 6.90 -8.51
CA GLN A 306 25.13 5.53 -7.98
C GLN A 306 26.28 5.26 -7.01
N LEU A 307 25.97 4.69 -5.85
CA LEU A 307 26.92 4.30 -4.80
C LEU A 307 27.06 2.79 -4.62
N LEU A 308 26.07 2.01 -5.05
CA LEU A 308 26.11 0.55 -4.99
C LEU A 308 25.56 -0.03 -6.28
N PHE A 309 26.35 -0.85 -6.96
CA PHE A 309 25.97 -1.64 -8.13
C PHE A 309 25.66 -3.06 -7.68
N LEU A 310 24.51 -3.56 -8.09
CA LEU A 310 24.07 -4.91 -7.78
C LEU A 310 24.46 -5.87 -8.91
N PRO A 311 24.77 -7.14 -8.59
CA PRO A 311 25.06 -8.15 -9.58
C PRO A 311 23.84 -8.42 -10.45
N LYS A 312 24.10 -8.78 -11.71
CA LYS A 312 23.08 -9.18 -12.68
C LYS A 312 23.49 -10.51 -13.28
N PHE A 313 22.71 -11.54 -13.01
CA PHE A 313 22.94 -12.90 -13.52
C PHE A 313 21.97 -13.22 -14.65
N SER A 314 22.40 -14.03 -15.60
CA SER A 314 21.62 -14.42 -16.77
C SER A 314 21.20 -15.89 -16.77
N SER A 315 21.90 -16.73 -15.98
CA SER A 315 21.54 -18.13 -15.79
C SER A 315 22.04 -18.69 -14.46
N PHE A 316 21.53 -19.87 -14.10
CA PHE A 316 22.03 -20.60 -12.92
C PHE A 316 23.42 -21.19 -13.17
N GLU A 317 23.70 -21.61 -14.39
CA GLU A 317 25.01 -22.15 -14.78
C GLU A 317 26.12 -21.10 -14.59
N GLU A 318 25.87 -19.84 -14.97
CA GLU A 318 26.79 -18.72 -14.72
C GLU A 318 27.08 -18.56 -13.21
N ILE A 319 26.04 -18.65 -12.37
CA ILE A 319 26.20 -18.56 -10.91
C ILE A 319 27.07 -19.72 -10.40
N TYR A 320 26.86 -20.94 -10.90
CA TYR A 320 27.61 -22.12 -10.48
C TYR A 320 29.07 -22.08 -10.90
N GLU A 321 29.36 -21.61 -12.11
CA GLU A 321 30.74 -21.37 -12.57
C GLU A 321 31.47 -20.38 -11.65
N LEU A 322 30.82 -19.27 -11.30
CA LEU A 322 31.36 -18.27 -10.38
C LEU A 322 31.56 -18.82 -8.96
N ILE A 323 30.63 -19.64 -8.47
CA ILE A 323 30.78 -20.32 -7.17
C ILE A 323 31.95 -21.30 -7.21
N GLY A 324 32.04 -22.13 -8.24
CA GLY A 324 33.06 -23.17 -8.40
C GLY A 324 34.49 -22.61 -8.47
N ALA A 325 34.64 -21.40 -9.01
CA ALA A 325 35.92 -20.71 -9.06
C ALA A 325 36.42 -20.23 -7.67
N GLU A 326 35.56 -20.16 -6.65
CA GLU A 326 35.95 -19.80 -5.29
C GLU A 326 36.35 -21.02 -4.45
N GLU A 327 37.21 -20.79 -3.45
CA GLU A 327 37.61 -21.82 -2.50
C GLU A 327 36.39 -22.51 -1.85
N GLY A 328 36.39 -23.84 -1.90
CA GLY A 328 35.32 -24.69 -1.37
C GLY A 328 34.00 -24.68 -2.17
N GLY A 329 33.92 -23.92 -3.26
CA GLY A 329 32.71 -23.77 -4.07
C GLY A 329 32.25 -25.04 -4.76
N GLU A 330 33.15 -25.78 -5.41
CA GLU A 330 32.82 -27.05 -6.07
C GLU A 330 32.23 -28.06 -5.09
N ARG A 331 32.86 -28.22 -3.91
CA ARG A 331 32.37 -29.12 -2.85
C ARG A 331 31.00 -28.69 -2.33
N LEU A 332 30.75 -27.38 -2.22
CA LEU A 332 29.45 -26.85 -1.80
C LEU A 332 28.34 -27.22 -2.80
N LEU A 333 28.60 -27.04 -4.10
CA LEU A 333 27.66 -27.40 -5.16
C LEU A 333 27.45 -28.92 -5.24
N GLU A 334 28.52 -29.71 -5.10
CA GLU A 334 28.46 -31.17 -5.06
C GLU A 334 27.57 -31.64 -3.89
N ASN A 335 27.79 -31.09 -2.68
CA ASN A 335 26.97 -31.42 -1.51
C ASN A 335 25.49 -31.04 -1.73
N PHE A 336 25.22 -29.86 -2.29
CA PHE A 336 23.85 -29.45 -2.58
C PHE A 336 23.18 -30.41 -3.57
N SER A 337 23.88 -30.81 -4.63
CA SER A 337 23.36 -31.74 -5.64
C SER A 337 23.01 -33.13 -5.10
N LYS A 338 23.64 -33.54 -3.98
CA LYS A 338 23.32 -34.81 -3.28
C LYS A 338 22.02 -34.70 -2.49
N GLU A 339 21.66 -33.52 -2.00
CA GLU A 339 20.44 -33.30 -1.22
C GLU A 339 19.25 -32.87 -2.08
N ARG A 340 19.47 -32.00 -3.07
CA ARG A 340 18.43 -31.41 -3.91
C ARG A 340 18.95 -31.13 -5.32
N ALA A 341 18.04 -31.15 -6.31
CA ALA A 341 18.39 -30.75 -7.66
C ALA A 341 18.79 -29.27 -7.71
N LEU A 342 19.93 -28.97 -8.34
CA LEU A 342 20.31 -27.59 -8.66
C LEU A 342 19.32 -27.02 -9.69
N PRO A 343 18.74 -25.83 -9.46
CA PRO A 343 18.01 -25.12 -10.49
C PRO A 343 18.88 -24.92 -11.73
N SER A 344 18.29 -24.92 -12.91
CA SER A 344 19.01 -24.74 -14.17
C SER A 344 18.27 -23.77 -15.09
N GLY A 345 18.97 -23.34 -16.14
CA GLY A 345 18.42 -22.55 -17.23
C GLY A 345 18.61 -21.05 -17.09
N LYS A 346 18.30 -20.38 -18.20
CA LYS A 346 18.39 -18.93 -18.35
C LYS A 346 17.17 -18.23 -17.76
N PHE A 347 17.38 -17.03 -17.26
CA PHE A 347 16.31 -16.16 -16.78
C PHE A 347 16.61 -14.69 -17.09
N SER A 348 15.56 -13.88 -17.14
CA SER A 348 15.70 -12.42 -17.20
C SER A 348 15.70 -11.86 -15.79
N SER A 349 16.77 -11.14 -15.44
CA SER A 349 16.92 -10.48 -14.14
C SER A 349 17.24 -9.01 -14.31
N ASN A 350 17.04 -8.26 -13.23
CA ASN A 350 17.48 -6.89 -13.06
C ASN A 350 18.64 -6.86 -12.05
N ALA A 351 19.48 -5.82 -12.09
CA ALA A 351 20.43 -5.52 -11.03
C ALA A 351 19.66 -5.02 -9.79
N SER A 352 19.07 -5.94 -9.04
CA SER A 352 18.10 -5.66 -7.96
C SER A 352 18.20 -6.69 -6.84
N PHE A 353 17.90 -6.26 -5.60
CA PHE A 353 17.77 -7.18 -4.47
C PHE A 353 16.63 -8.16 -4.68
N PHE A 354 15.56 -7.77 -5.39
CA PHE A 354 14.48 -8.68 -5.74
C PHE A 354 14.95 -9.82 -6.65
N SER A 355 15.84 -9.56 -7.61
CA SER A 355 16.41 -10.64 -8.44
C SER A 355 17.27 -11.62 -7.63
N LEU A 356 17.98 -11.14 -6.59
CA LEU A 356 18.65 -12.02 -5.62
C LEU A 356 17.64 -12.86 -4.83
N PHE A 357 16.51 -12.27 -4.42
CA PHE A 357 15.41 -13.02 -3.78
C PHE A 357 14.79 -14.06 -4.73
N CYS A 358 14.67 -13.78 -6.02
CA CYS A 358 14.23 -14.76 -7.02
C CYS A 358 15.18 -15.96 -7.11
N ILE A 359 16.49 -15.72 -7.12
CA ILE A 359 17.51 -16.79 -7.12
C ILE A 359 17.40 -17.62 -5.83
N ALA A 360 17.33 -16.97 -4.66
CA ALA A 360 17.14 -17.67 -3.40
C ALA A 360 15.84 -18.49 -3.37
N GLY A 361 14.73 -17.94 -3.88
CA GLY A 361 13.45 -18.66 -3.99
C GLY A 361 13.54 -19.90 -4.89
N ARG A 362 14.28 -19.82 -6.00
CA ARG A 362 14.53 -20.96 -6.89
C ARG A 362 15.34 -22.05 -6.21
N LEU A 363 16.37 -21.69 -5.43
CA LEU A 363 17.16 -22.65 -4.63
C LEU A 363 16.34 -23.30 -3.51
N LEU A 364 15.42 -22.55 -2.90
CA LEU A 364 14.47 -23.07 -1.92
C LEU A 364 13.37 -23.94 -2.55
N GLY A 365 13.24 -23.95 -3.88
CA GLY A 365 12.21 -24.72 -4.59
C GLY A 365 10.82 -24.12 -4.53
N THR A 366 10.68 -22.81 -4.27
CA THR A 366 9.36 -22.18 -4.05
C THR A 366 8.54 -22.04 -5.33
N SER A 367 9.16 -22.05 -6.51
CA SER A 367 8.49 -21.97 -7.81
C SER A 367 9.39 -22.33 -8.99
N SER A 368 8.76 -22.92 -10.01
CA SER A 368 9.09 -22.89 -11.44
C SER A 368 9.65 -21.60 -12.01
N ASP A 369 8.80 -20.59 -11.84
CA ASP A 369 8.94 -19.28 -12.43
C ASP A 369 9.83 -18.39 -11.56
N PHE A 370 10.76 -17.68 -12.20
CA PHE A 370 11.79 -16.89 -11.53
C PHE A 370 11.21 -15.78 -10.65
N LYS A 371 10.29 -14.97 -11.20
CA LYS A 371 9.69 -13.85 -10.45
C LYS A 371 8.80 -14.36 -9.33
N LYS A 372 7.95 -15.35 -9.62
CA LYS A 372 7.08 -15.99 -8.63
C LYS A 372 7.88 -16.63 -7.49
N ALA A 373 9.09 -17.12 -7.76
CA ALA A 373 9.96 -17.65 -6.71
C ALA A 373 10.36 -16.57 -5.68
N GLY A 374 10.70 -15.36 -6.16
CA GLY A 374 11.01 -14.22 -5.30
C GLY A 374 9.78 -13.68 -4.56
N GLU A 375 8.62 -13.66 -5.20
CA GLU A 375 7.35 -13.31 -4.54
C GLU A 375 7.01 -14.31 -3.42
N ASN A 376 7.14 -15.61 -3.69
CA ASN A 376 6.93 -16.65 -2.69
C ASN A 376 7.92 -16.54 -1.53
N LEU A 377 9.18 -16.17 -1.79
CA LEU A 377 10.16 -15.89 -0.72
C LEU A 377 9.68 -14.73 0.17
N LEU A 378 9.23 -13.62 -0.42
CA LEU A 378 8.69 -12.49 0.34
C LEU A 378 7.44 -12.86 1.15
N LEU A 379 6.58 -13.74 0.62
CA LEU A 379 5.41 -14.28 1.34
C LEU A 379 5.84 -15.18 2.51
N MET A 380 6.82 -16.05 2.31
CA MET A 380 7.40 -16.90 3.35
C MET A 380 8.04 -16.08 4.47
N ALA A 381 8.76 -15.00 4.12
CA ALA A 381 9.30 -14.05 5.08
C ALA A 381 8.18 -13.38 5.90
N ALA A 382 7.08 -12.97 5.25
CA ALA A 382 5.91 -12.39 5.91
C ALA A 382 5.10 -13.39 6.77
N ASP A 383 5.28 -14.69 6.54
CA ASP A 383 4.67 -15.75 7.34
C ASP A 383 5.58 -16.29 8.45
N PHE A 384 6.82 -15.80 8.55
CA PHE A 384 7.75 -16.24 9.55
C PHE A 384 7.36 -15.69 10.93
N SER A 385 7.23 -16.59 11.90
CA SER A 385 6.85 -16.26 13.29
C SER A 385 8.02 -16.24 14.26
N GLY A 386 9.24 -16.57 13.79
CA GLY A 386 10.44 -16.53 14.62
C GLY A 386 10.99 -15.11 14.77
N GLN A 387 11.95 -14.95 15.69
CA GLN A 387 12.49 -13.64 16.03
C GLN A 387 13.68 -13.19 15.17
N LYS A 388 14.42 -14.15 14.58
CA LYS A 388 15.63 -13.90 13.79
C LYS A 388 15.72 -14.86 12.61
N GLY A 389 16.17 -14.34 11.48
CA GLY A 389 16.55 -15.12 10.32
C GLY A 389 17.98 -15.64 10.42
N VAL A 390 18.33 -16.54 9.52
CA VAL A 390 19.75 -16.84 9.27
C VAL A 390 20.46 -15.61 8.70
N ARG A 391 21.76 -15.49 8.97
CA ARG A 391 22.56 -14.35 8.51
C ARG A 391 23.07 -14.58 7.10
N ILE A 392 22.38 -14.02 6.12
CA ILE A 392 22.72 -14.08 4.71
C ILE A 392 23.85 -13.09 4.40
N ASP A 393 24.81 -13.51 3.59
CA ASP A 393 26.01 -12.72 3.31
C ASP A 393 25.78 -11.69 2.20
N TYR A 394 25.47 -10.46 2.61
CA TYR A 394 25.57 -9.26 1.78
C TYR A 394 26.95 -8.63 1.97
N LYS A 395 27.85 -8.85 1.02
CA LYS A 395 29.24 -8.38 1.09
C LYS A 395 29.58 -7.49 -0.10
N MET A 396 30.43 -6.50 0.13
CA MET A 396 31.02 -5.73 -0.95
C MET A 396 32.08 -6.59 -1.67
N LYS A 397 32.02 -6.62 -3.01
CA LYS A 397 33.06 -7.18 -3.88
C LYS A 397 34.23 -6.22 -4.04
N ASP A 398 33.90 -4.94 -4.17
CA ASP A 398 34.81 -3.80 -4.31
C ASP A 398 34.15 -2.55 -3.69
N ASP A 399 34.68 -1.36 -3.93
CA ASP A 399 34.18 -0.11 -3.33
C ASP A 399 32.71 0.21 -3.63
N PHE A 400 32.18 -0.32 -4.74
CA PHE A 400 30.84 0.01 -5.24
C PHE A 400 30.02 -1.21 -5.65
N GLY A 401 30.58 -2.40 -5.78
CA GLY A 401 29.87 -3.60 -6.22
C GLY A 401 29.47 -4.52 -5.08
N LEU A 402 28.23 -5.03 -5.08
CA LEU A 402 27.81 -6.13 -4.20
C LEU A 402 28.27 -7.48 -4.77
N ASP A 403 28.77 -8.34 -3.89
CA ASP A 403 29.12 -9.73 -4.19
C ASP A 403 27.88 -10.64 -4.14
N GLY A 404 27.28 -10.89 -5.31
CA GLY A 404 26.16 -11.81 -5.44
C GLY A 404 26.52 -13.28 -5.23
N VAL A 405 27.78 -13.67 -5.43
CA VAL A 405 28.23 -15.06 -5.28
C VAL A 405 28.20 -15.45 -3.82
N LYS A 406 28.71 -14.59 -2.93
CA LYS A 406 28.63 -14.79 -1.47
C LYS A 406 27.20 -14.87 -0.96
N PHE A 407 26.31 -14.02 -1.49
CA PHE A 407 24.88 -14.10 -1.19
C PHE A 407 24.35 -15.51 -1.50
N VAL A 408 24.56 -16.01 -2.72
CA VAL A 408 24.06 -17.33 -3.14
C VAL A 408 24.71 -18.47 -2.34
N LYS A 409 26.02 -18.44 -2.11
CA LYS A 409 26.73 -19.45 -1.30
C LYS A 409 26.18 -19.56 0.11
N SER A 410 25.86 -18.43 0.75
CA SER A 410 25.27 -18.44 2.09
C SER A 410 23.90 -19.09 2.11
N ILE A 411 23.06 -18.86 1.09
CA ILE A 411 21.75 -19.53 0.95
C ILE A 411 21.92 -21.05 0.83
N ILE A 412 22.79 -21.51 -0.07
CA ILE A 412 23.08 -22.94 -0.26
C ILE A 412 23.56 -23.57 1.05
N SER A 413 24.46 -22.88 1.76
CA SER A 413 25.00 -23.36 3.04
C SER A 413 23.92 -23.51 4.12
N PHE A 414 22.97 -22.57 4.22
CA PHE A 414 21.88 -22.69 5.19
C PHE A 414 20.85 -23.76 4.80
N ILE A 415 20.62 -23.99 3.51
CA ILE A 415 19.79 -25.12 3.06
C ILE A 415 20.44 -26.44 3.49
N LEU A 416 21.74 -26.62 3.21
CA LEU A 416 22.51 -27.81 3.61
C LEU A 416 22.58 -27.99 5.15
N ALA A 417 22.56 -26.89 5.90
CA ALA A 417 22.50 -26.92 7.36
C ALA A 417 21.10 -27.26 7.92
N GLY A 418 20.09 -27.46 7.05
CA GLY A 418 18.73 -27.80 7.43
C GLY A 418 17.90 -26.61 7.95
N ALA A 419 18.29 -25.37 7.65
CA ALA A 419 17.51 -24.21 8.05
C ALA A 419 16.16 -24.18 7.28
N GLY A 420 15.08 -23.86 7.99
CA GLY A 420 13.74 -23.86 7.40
C GLY A 420 13.55 -22.76 6.35
N GLU A 421 12.79 -23.04 5.30
CA GLU A 421 12.60 -22.13 4.15
C GLU A 421 12.08 -20.74 4.55
N LYS A 422 11.15 -20.66 5.51
CA LYS A 422 10.66 -19.37 6.05
C LYS A 422 11.74 -18.61 6.81
N ASN A 423 12.63 -19.32 7.51
CA ASN A 423 13.72 -18.72 8.26
C ASN A 423 14.81 -18.18 7.33
N ILE A 424 15.13 -18.90 6.25
CA ILE A 424 16.00 -18.42 5.17
C ILE A 424 15.37 -17.22 4.46
N SER A 425 14.09 -17.31 4.08
CA SER A 425 13.36 -16.21 3.43
C SER A 425 13.38 -14.92 4.26
N PHE A 426 13.09 -15.03 5.56
CA PHE A 426 13.17 -13.90 6.48
C PHE A 426 14.62 -13.40 6.62
N GLY A 427 15.58 -14.32 6.72
CA GLY A 427 17.01 -14.02 6.79
C GLY A 427 17.53 -13.19 5.60
N CYS A 428 17.04 -13.46 4.38
CA CYS A 428 17.31 -12.62 3.21
C CYS A 428 16.91 -11.16 3.45
N THR A 429 15.70 -10.92 3.95
CA THR A 429 15.18 -9.57 4.19
C THR A 429 15.84 -8.88 5.37
N GLU A 430 16.10 -9.60 6.47
CA GLU A 430 16.73 -9.06 7.68
C GLU A 430 18.20 -8.72 7.46
N SER A 431 18.93 -9.61 6.78
CA SER A 431 20.35 -9.39 6.49
C SER A 431 20.56 -8.25 5.50
N LEU A 432 19.61 -8.04 4.56
CA LEU A 432 19.60 -6.84 3.71
C LEU A 432 19.47 -5.57 4.54
N ALA A 433 18.54 -5.54 5.50
CA ALA A 433 18.35 -4.37 6.36
C ALA A 433 19.60 -4.06 7.21
N HIS A 434 20.27 -5.09 7.72
CA HIS A 434 21.55 -4.94 8.42
C HIS A 434 22.66 -4.41 7.51
N PHE A 435 22.82 -4.99 6.31
CA PHE A 435 23.78 -4.50 5.33
C PHE A 435 23.55 -3.03 4.97
N LEU A 436 22.30 -2.64 4.71
CA LEU A 436 21.95 -1.26 4.40
C LEU A 436 22.21 -0.32 5.57
N SER A 437 22.02 -0.78 6.81
CA SER A 437 22.38 -0.02 8.01
C SER A 437 23.87 0.32 8.02
N ASP A 438 24.73 -0.71 7.92
CA ASP A 438 26.19 -0.56 7.93
C ASP A 438 26.65 0.30 6.74
N PHE A 439 26.12 0.03 5.55
CA PHE A 439 26.40 0.80 4.33
C PHE A 439 26.03 2.27 4.48
N SER A 440 24.81 2.55 4.98
CA SER A 440 24.33 3.92 5.17
C SER A 440 25.20 4.70 6.16
N TYR A 441 25.68 4.04 7.22
CA TYR A 441 26.55 4.64 8.22
C TYR A 441 27.90 5.04 7.62
N GLU A 442 28.54 4.13 6.89
CA GLU A 442 29.81 4.39 6.21
C GLU A 442 29.69 5.54 5.21
N LYS A 443 28.64 5.51 4.37
CA LYS A 443 28.43 6.55 3.35
C LYS A 443 28.01 7.88 3.97
N ARG A 444 27.30 7.88 5.10
CA ARG A 444 26.99 9.10 5.86
C ARG A 444 28.25 9.83 6.27
N ASP A 445 29.20 9.14 6.87
CA ASP A 445 30.42 9.77 7.38
C ASP A 445 31.29 10.28 6.23
N LYS A 446 31.35 9.53 5.13
CA LYS A 446 32.11 9.90 3.92
C LYS A 446 31.51 11.10 3.17
N PHE A 447 30.18 11.12 2.98
CA PHE A 447 29.51 12.10 2.12
C PHE A 447 28.66 13.14 2.87
N LYS A 448 28.68 13.12 4.21
CA LYS A 448 27.89 14.01 5.09
C LYS A 448 26.38 13.93 4.84
N ILE A 449 25.89 12.72 4.57
CA ILE A 449 24.47 12.43 4.28
C ILE A 449 23.61 12.85 5.48
N LYS A 450 22.48 13.50 5.22
CA LYS A 450 21.57 14.02 6.28
C LYS A 450 20.31 13.19 6.46
N ASN A 451 19.87 12.54 5.40
CA ASN A 451 18.65 11.76 5.37
C ASN A 451 18.77 10.58 4.40
N VAL A 452 17.95 9.57 4.64
CA VAL A 452 17.71 8.46 3.71
C VAL A 452 16.30 8.60 3.14
N THR A 453 16.17 8.46 1.83
CA THR A 453 14.89 8.49 1.12
C THR A 453 14.62 7.12 0.50
N LEU A 454 13.45 6.54 0.79
CA LEU A 454 13.03 5.22 0.34
C LEU A 454 12.00 5.34 -0.78
N SER A 455 12.16 4.59 -1.87
CA SER A 455 11.24 4.58 -3.02
C SER A 455 11.17 3.20 -3.67
N GLY A 456 10.13 2.91 -4.46
CA GLY A 456 10.03 1.69 -5.24
C GLY A 456 9.13 0.61 -4.66
N ASP A 457 8.56 -0.20 -5.55
CA ASP A 457 7.45 -1.13 -5.28
C ASP A 457 7.81 -2.31 -4.35
N LEU A 458 9.11 -2.56 -4.10
CA LEU A 458 9.51 -3.55 -3.10
C LEU A 458 9.10 -3.14 -1.68
N PHE A 459 9.00 -1.83 -1.41
CA PHE A 459 8.56 -1.30 -0.11
C PHE A 459 7.05 -1.47 0.15
N TYR A 460 6.27 -1.97 -0.81
CA TYR A 460 4.92 -2.48 -0.52
C TYR A 460 4.96 -3.73 0.37
N ASN A 461 6.08 -4.45 0.40
CA ASN A 461 6.25 -5.54 1.34
C ASN A 461 6.51 -5.00 2.75
N LYS A 462 5.57 -5.25 3.66
CA LYS A 462 5.64 -4.78 5.06
C LYS A 462 6.89 -5.24 5.80
N VAL A 463 7.41 -6.46 5.53
CA VAL A 463 8.58 -7.00 6.22
C VAL A 463 9.82 -6.24 5.79
N VAL A 464 10.00 -6.06 4.48
CA VAL A 464 11.10 -5.26 3.92
C VAL A 464 11.07 -3.84 4.51
N SER A 465 9.92 -3.17 4.44
CA SER A 465 9.76 -1.81 4.95
C SER A 465 10.01 -1.69 6.45
N ASN A 466 9.45 -2.59 7.27
CA ASN A 466 9.64 -2.56 8.72
C ASN A 466 11.11 -2.80 9.10
N LEU A 467 11.75 -3.83 8.54
CA LEU A 467 13.14 -4.17 8.87
C LEU A 467 14.09 -3.06 8.46
N ILE A 468 13.95 -2.54 7.23
CA ILE A 468 14.81 -1.46 6.74
C ILE A 468 14.65 -0.21 7.61
N LYS A 469 13.42 0.22 7.90
CA LYS A 469 13.18 1.40 8.76
C LYS A 469 13.66 1.19 10.18
N LYS A 470 13.53 -0.02 10.72
CA LYS A 470 14.01 -0.38 12.06
C LYS A 470 15.54 -0.32 12.15
N HIS A 471 16.25 -0.76 11.10
CA HIS A 471 17.70 -0.93 11.15
C HIS A 471 18.52 0.22 10.56
N LEU A 472 18.00 1.04 9.63
CA LEU A 472 18.73 2.14 8.96
C LEU A 472 19.22 3.31 9.84
N ASN A 473 19.33 3.12 11.17
CA ASN A 473 19.93 4.00 12.17
C ASN A 473 19.00 5.09 12.75
N PRO A 474 18.98 5.29 14.09
CA PRO A 474 18.23 6.37 14.74
C PRO A 474 18.79 7.78 14.49
N ASN A 475 20.04 7.93 14.04
CA ASN A 475 20.72 9.23 13.88
C ASN A 475 20.57 9.85 12.49
N ILE A 476 19.93 9.17 11.54
CA ILE A 476 19.63 9.70 10.20
C ILE A 476 18.12 9.59 9.98
N LYS A 477 17.50 10.71 9.58
CA LYS A 477 16.06 10.70 9.29
C LYS A 477 15.81 9.86 8.03
N THR A 478 15.03 8.80 8.16
CA THR A 478 14.60 7.95 7.03
C THR A 478 13.14 8.25 6.71
N ASN A 479 12.83 8.60 5.46
CA ASN A 479 11.46 8.86 5.02
C ASN A 479 11.21 8.19 3.67
N PHE A 480 9.94 7.92 3.34
CA PHE A 480 9.57 7.60 1.97
C PHE A 480 9.61 8.84 1.08
N ASP A 481 9.96 8.64 -0.19
CA ASP A 481 9.93 9.67 -1.23
C ASP A 481 8.48 10.15 -1.43
N PRO A 482 8.21 11.47 -1.45
CA PRO A 482 6.87 11.98 -1.70
C PRO A 482 6.28 11.54 -3.05
N GLY A 483 7.13 11.31 -4.06
CA GLY A 483 6.74 10.78 -5.36
C GLY A 483 6.41 9.28 -5.33
N PHE A 484 6.81 8.56 -4.28
CA PHE A 484 6.43 7.17 -4.07
C PHE A 484 5.13 7.03 -3.29
N GLY A 485 5.02 7.72 -2.14
CA GLY A 485 3.83 7.64 -1.32
C GLY A 485 3.92 8.49 -0.06
N VAL A 486 2.76 8.67 0.58
CA VAL A 486 2.61 9.42 1.82
C VAL A 486 2.76 8.46 3.00
N GLU A 487 3.69 8.76 3.90
CA GLU A 487 3.78 8.08 5.17
C GLU A 487 2.88 8.73 6.22
N ILE A 488 1.89 7.98 6.68
CA ILE A 488 0.93 8.37 7.72
C ILE A 488 1.43 7.80 9.04
N LYS A 489 1.64 8.67 10.03
CA LYS A 489 1.94 8.24 11.40
C LYS A 489 0.64 7.78 12.06
N LEU A 490 0.66 6.62 12.68
CA LEU A 490 -0.50 5.98 13.30
C LEU A 490 -0.41 5.99 14.81
#